data_AF-U6F751-F1
#
_entry.id   AF-U6F751-F1
#
_cell.length_a   1.000
_cell.length_b   1.000
_cell.length_c   1.000
_cell.angle_alpha   90.00
_cell.angle_beta   90.00
_cell.angle_gamma   90.00
#
_symmetry.space_group_name_H-M   'P 1'
#
loop_
_entity.id
_entity.type
_entity.pdbx_description
1 polymer ?
#
loop_
_entity_poly.entity_id
_entity_poly.type
_entity_poly.pdbx_seq_one_letter_code
_entity_poly.pdbx_strand_id
1 'polypeptide(L)'
;MKEVQFYPTKHTIGIKSDNGLEVLIHIGIDTVELNGKYFESNIKQGMHVKAGEELVSFDIDKIKEAGYDPTVMMIVINTPEYKAILPKNTVKLSMVIWQ
;
A
#
# COMPACT_ATOMS: atom_id res chain seq x y z
N MET A 1 -3.14 13.22 -7.27
CA MET A 1 -2.52 12.89 -5.98
C MET A 1 -3.29 11.71 -5.40
N LYS A 2 -2.88 11.15 -4.25
CA LYS A 2 -3.69 10.16 -3.55
C LYS A 2 -3.66 10.47 -2.06
N GLU A 3 -4.82 10.56 -1.43
CA GLU A 3 -4.94 10.73 0.02
C GLU A 3 -4.72 9.39 0.72
N VAL A 4 -3.95 9.40 1.81
CA VAL A 4 -3.61 8.20 2.59
C VAL A 4 -4.37 8.18 3.92
N GLN A 5 -4.98 7.04 4.21
CA GLN A 5 -5.52 6.69 5.53
C GLN A 5 -4.59 5.67 6.18
N PHE A 6 -4.09 5.99 7.37
CA PHE A 6 -3.07 5.20 8.06
C PHE A 6 -3.59 4.72 9.41
N TYR A 7 -3.41 3.44 9.71
CA TYR A 7 -3.92 2.81 10.93
C TYR A 7 -2.84 2.70 12.03
N PRO A 8 -3.21 2.64 13.32
CA PRO A 8 -2.25 2.73 14.43
C PRO A 8 -1.11 1.72 14.40
N THR A 9 -1.40 0.47 14.00
CA THR A 9 -0.43 -0.62 13.92
C THR A 9 0.32 -0.69 12.59
N LYS A 10 0.08 0.27 11.68
CA LYS A 10 0.85 0.49 10.42
C LYS A 10 0.86 -0.65 9.39
N HIS A 11 0.31 -1.82 9.71
CA HIS A 11 0.20 -2.95 8.78
C HIS A 11 -0.82 -2.75 7.66
N THR A 12 -1.73 -1.79 7.81
CA THR A 12 -2.78 -1.49 6.83
C THR A 12 -2.70 -0.04 6.39
N ILE A 13 -2.85 0.20 5.08
CA ILE A 13 -2.88 1.53 4.45
C ILE A 13 -4.09 1.61 3.52
N GLY A 14 -4.95 2.59 3.74
CA GLY A 14 -5.98 2.99 2.78
C GLY A 14 -5.45 4.08 1.85
N ILE A 15 -5.76 3.99 0.56
CA ILE A 15 -5.41 4.99 -0.44
C ILE A 15 -6.66 5.35 -1.22
N LYS A 16 -6.99 6.64 -1.23
CA LYS A 16 -8.03 7.21 -2.09
C LYS A 16 -7.38 8.08 -3.13
N SER A 17 -7.57 7.74 -4.40
CA SER A 17 -7.07 8.59 -5.49
C SER A 17 -8.08 9.68 -5.85
N ASP A 18 -7.60 10.77 -6.47
CA ASP A 18 -8.45 11.89 -6.87
C ASP A 18 -9.61 11.50 -7.83
N ASN A 19 -9.51 10.34 -8.51
CA ASN A 19 -10.56 9.85 -9.40
C ASN A 19 -11.59 8.93 -8.70
N GLY A 20 -11.53 8.84 -7.37
CA GLY A 20 -12.45 8.05 -6.56
C GLY A 20 -12.02 6.61 -6.29
N LEU A 21 -10.94 6.09 -6.90
CA LEU A 21 -10.50 4.72 -6.61
C LEU A 21 -10.00 4.59 -5.18
N GLU A 22 -10.54 3.61 -4.47
CA GLU A 22 -10.16 3.28 -3.09
C GLU A 22 -9.49 1.91 -3.05
N VAL A 23 -8.26 1.91 -2.53
CA VAL A 23 -7.42 0.71 -2.40
C VAL A 23 -7.04 0.54 -0.93
N LEU A 24 -7.17 -0.68 -0.44
CA LEU A 24 -6.63 -1.10 0.85
C LEU A 24 -5.40 -1.97 0.62
N ILE A 25 -4.29 -1.62 1.24
CA ILE A 25 -3.07 -2.42 1.32
C ILE A 25 -3.05 -3.02 2.73
N HIS A 26 -3.00 -4.34 2.83
CA HIS A 26 -2.89 -5.06 4.10
C HIS A 26 -1.63 -5.93 4.07
N ILE A 27 -0.70 -5.69 5.00
CA ILE A 27 0.63 -6.28 5.00
C ILE A 27 0.67 -7.43 6.01
N GLY A 28 0.72 -8.64 5.48
CA GLY A 28 0.71 -9.89 6.23
C GLY A 28 -0.67 -10.29 6.74
N ILE A 29 -0.79 -11.52 7.25
CA ILE A 29 -2.03 -12.07 7.83
C ILE A 29 -1.91 -12.00 9.36
N ASP A 30 -2.95 -11.49 10.02
CA ASP A 30 -3.03 -11.30 11.49
C ASP A 30 -1.91 -10.43 12.10
N THR A 31 -1.19 -9.66 11.28
CA THR A 31 -0.06 -8.80 11.70
C THR A 31 -0.47 -7.60 12.55
N VAL A 32 -1.77 -7.34 12.71
CA VAL A 32 -2.28 -6.39 13.71
C VAL A 32 -1.77 -6.73 15.11
N GLU A 33 -1.61 -8.02 15.41
CA GLU A 33 -1.11 -8.55 16.69
C GLU A 33 0.35 -8.17 16.97
N LEU A 34 1.12 -7.78 15.94
CA LEU A 34 2.47 -7.26 16.11
C LEU A 34 2.49 -5.86 16.74
N ASN A 35 1.33 -5.21 16.87
CA ASN A 35 1.19 -3.90 17.54
C ASN A 35 2.15 -2.84 16.97
N GLY A 36 2.38 -2.86 15.65
CA GLY A 36 3.28 -1.94 14.95
C GLY A 36 4.77 -2.28 15.03
N LYS A 37 5.16 -3.38 15.69
CA LYS A 37 6.54 -3.88 15.62
C LYS A 37 6.89 -4.24 14.18
N TYR A 38 8.12 -3.92 13.79
CA TYR A 38 8.67 -4.18 12.47
C TYR A 38 8.05 -3.36 11.34
N PHE A 39 7.22 -2.35 11.65
CA PHE A 39 6.68 -1.41 10.67
C PHE A 39 7.16 0.01 10.95
N GLU A 40 7.71 0.66 9.94
CA GLU A 40 8.12 2.06 9.97
C GLU A 40 7.40 2.83 8.86
N SER A 41 6.99 4.06 9.16
CA SER A 41 6.35 4.94 8.17
C SER A 41 6.50 6.37 8.60
N ASN A 42 6.79 7.23 7.62
CA ASN A 42 6.81 8.68 7.76
C ASN A 42 5.51 9.32 7.28
N ILE A 43 4.54 8.53 6.83
CA ILE A 43 3.26 9.01 6.34
C ILE A 43 2.31 9.27 7.52
N LYS A 44 1.54 10.35 7.39
CA LYS A 44 0.49 10.75 8.32
C LYS A 44 -0.87 10.63 7.64
N GLN A 45 -1.90 10.45 8.44
CA GLN A 45 -3.28 10.44 7.95
C GLN A 45 -3.60 11.74 7.21
N GLY A 46 -4.29 11.62 6.07
CA GLY A 46 -4.66 12.74 5.19
C GLY A 46 -3.52 13.26 4.30
N MET A 47 -2.30 12.70 4.42
CA MET A 47 -1.22 13.08 3.52
C MET A 47 -1.53 12.69 2.08
N HIS A 48 -1.13 13.55 1.16
CA HIS A 48 -1.24 13.30 -0.26
C HIS A 48 0.09 12.81 -0.82
N VAL A 49 0.06 11.66 -1.51
CA VAL A 49 1.25 10.99 -2.05
C VAL A 49 1.20 10.87 -3.57
N LYS A 50 2.37 10.67 -4.18
CA LYS A 50 2.52 10.36 -5.61
C LYS A 50 2.88 8.88 -5.82
N ALA A 51 2.68 8.39 -7.05
CA ALA A 51 3.13 7.05 -7.38
C ALA A 51 4.67 6.98 -7.31
N GLY A 52 5.20 5.95 -6.66
CA GLY A 52 6.63 5.79 -6.41
C GLY A 52 7.12 6.41 -5.09
N GLU A 53 6.24 7.07 -4.33
CA GLU A 53 6.55 7.55 -2.99
C GLU A 53 6.44 6.41 -1.97
N GLU A 54 7.36 6.36 -1.01
CA GLU A 54 7.39 5.35 0.03
C GLU A 54 6.25 5.57 1.04
N LEU A 55 5.49 4.52 1.35
CA LEU A 55 4.36 4.59 2.29
C LEU A 55 4.69 3.99 3.65
N VAL A 56 5.32 2.82 3.64
CA VAL A 56 5.66 2.04 4.82
C VAL A 56 6.83 1.13 4.45
N SER A 57 7.74 0.91 5.38
CA SER A 57 8.77 -0.11 5.32
C SER A 57 8.52 -1.12 6.43
N PHE A 58 8.83 -2.39 6.16
CA PHE A 58 8.65 -3.45 7.13
C PHE A 58 9.66 -4.58 6.96
N ASP A 59 9.95 -5.28 8.05
CA ASP A 59 10.90 -6.39 8.09
C ASP A 59 10.18 -7.73 7.89
N ILE A 60 10.30 -8.29 6.68
CA ILE A 60 9.68 -9.56 6.29
C ILE A 60 10.19 -10.72 7.14
N ASP A 61 11.48 -10.74 7.48
CA ASP A 61 12.07 -11.85 8.21
C ASP A 61 11.60 -11.82 9.66
N LYS A 62 11.50 -10.63 10.28
CA LYS A 62 10.93 -10.49 11.63
C LYS A 62 9.45 -10.86 11.70
N ILE A 63 8.67 -10.54 10.68
CA ILE A 63 7.25 -10.96 10.59
C ILE A 63 7.15 -12.50 10.56
N LYS A 64 7.99 -13.16 9.74
CA LYS A 64 8.05 -14.63 9.68
C LYS A 64 8.54 -15.26 10.98
N GLU A 65 9.60 -14.71 11.58
CA GLU A 65 10.14 -15.16 12.87
C GLU A 65 9.10 -15.08 14.00
N ALA A 66 8.21 -14.07 13.93
CA ALA A 66 7.09 -13.91 14.86
C ALA A 66 5.91 -14.86 14.58
N GLY A 67 5.97 -15.66 13.52
CA GLY A 67 4.97 -16.69 13.18
C GLY A 67 3.84 -16.23 12.26
N TYR A 68 3.97 -15.08 11.60
CA TYR A 68 2.95 -14.52 10.72
C TYR A 68 3.30 -14.68 9.24
N ASP A 69 2.27 -14.80 8.39
CA ASP A 69 2.43 -14.80 6.94
C ASP A 69 2.64 -13.35 6.46
N PRO A 70 3.73 -13.03 5.74
CA PRO A 70 4.02 -11.68 5.26
C PRO A 70 3.32 -11.32 3.94
N THR A 71 2.37 -12.13 3.46
CA THR A 71 1.63 -11.88 2.22
C THR A 71 0.98 -10.51 2.22
N VAL A 72 1.30 -9.69 1.21
CA VAL A 72 0.73 -8.36 1.03
C VAL A 72 -0.49 -8.45 0.12
N MET A 73 -1.64 -8.03 0.64
CA MET A 73 -2.88 -7.94 -0.12
C MET A 73 -3.12 -6.50 -0.57
N MET A 74 -3.48 -6.33 -1.83
CA MET A 74 -3.95 -5.07 -2.37
C MET A 74 -5.37 -5.28 -2.88
N ILE A 75 -6.33 -4.59 -2.26
CA ILE A 75 -7.75 -4.83 -2.43
C ILE A 75 -8.39 -3.53 -2.92
N VAL A 76 -9.10 -3.58 -4.04
CA VAL A 76 -9.99 -2.49 -4.44
C VAL A 76 -11.27 -2.64 -3.61
N ILE A 77 -11.59 -1.63 -2.80
CA ILE A 77 -12.69 -1.74 -1.82
C ILE A 77 -14.02 -1.13 -2.30
N ASN A 78 -13.99 -0.38 -3.40
CA ASN A 78 -15.18 0.19 -4.06
C ASN A 78 -15.42 -0.39 -5.46
N THR A 79 -15.23 -1.70 -5.65
CA THR A 79 -15.41 -2.37 -6.95
C THR A 79 -16.78 -2.18 -7.63
N PRO A 80 -17.93 -2.04 -6.92
CA PRO A 80 -19.21 -1.79 -7.57
C PRO A 80 -19.27 -0.49 -8.38
N GLU A 81 -18.37 0.47 -8.11
CA GLU A 81 -18.28 1.74 -8.84
C GLU A 81 -17.57 1.59 -10.20
N TYR A 82 -16.98 0.42 -10.48
CA TYR A 82 -16.18 0.15 -11.66
C TYR A 82 -16.78 -0.98 -12.50
N LYS A 83 -16.82 -0.77 -13.82
CA LYS A 83 -17.32 -1.79 -14.77
C LYS A 83 -16.43 -3.04 -14.82
N ALA A 84 -15.12 -2.86 -14.65
CA ALA A 84 -14.14 -3.94 -14.66
C ALA A 84 -12.84 -3.48 -14.01
N ILE A 85 -12.14 -4.40 -13.34
CA ILE A 85 -10.76 -4.24 -12.90
C ILE A 85 -9.88 -5.11 -13.80
N LEU A 86 -9.06 -4.48 -14.64
CA LEU A 86 -8.24 -5.18 -15.63
C LEU A 86 -6.75 -5.04 -15.27
N PRO A 87 -5.97 -6.13 -15.35
CA PRO A 87 -4.53 -6.05 -15.18
C PRO A 87 -3.92 -5.24 -16.33
N LYS A 88 -3.00 -4.32 -15.99
CA LYS A 88 -2.28 -3.52 -16.99
C LYS A 88 -0.85 -4.06 -17.11
N ASN A 89 -0.59 -4.85 -18.15
CA ASN A 89 0.72 -5.46 -18.38
C ASN A 89 1.70 -4.53 -19.16
N THR A 90 1.56 -3.22 -19.04
CA THR A 90 2.34 -2.26 -19.83
C THR A 90 3.37 -1.53 -18.97
N VAL A 91 4.66 -1.83 -19.17
CA VAL A 91 5.77 -1.06 -18.60
C VAL A 91 6.03 0.17 -19.46
N LYS A 92 6.05 1.35 -18.85
CA LYS A 92 6.39 2.60 -19.53
C LYS A 92 7.91 2.78 -19.51
N LEU A 93 8.57 2.58 -20.65
CA LEU A 93 9.99 2.90 -20.82
C LEU A 93 10.13 4.41 -21.07
N SER A 94 10.85 5.09 -20.19
CA SER A 94 11.26 6.49 -20.41
C SER A 94 12.73 6.46 -20.82
N MET A 95 13.04 6.64 -22.11
CA MET A 95 14.41 6.85 -22.55
C MET A 95 14.76 8.33 -22.37
N VAL A 96 15.78 8.63 -21.56
CA VAL A 96 16.38 9.96 -21.53
C VAL A 96 17.43 9.99 -22.63
N ILE A 97 17.14 10.71 -23.72
CA ILE A 97 18.14 11.02 -24.75
C ILE A 97 18.88 12.25 -24.24
N TRP A 98 20.13 12.08 -23.82
CA TRP A 98 21.02 13.20 -23.52
C TRP A 98 21.31 13.92 -24.85
N GLN A 99 20.94 15.19 -24.95
CA GLN A 99 21.51 16.13 -25.93
C GLN A 99 22.69 16.84 -25.28
#